data_AF-A0A7C6I3E8-F1
#
_entry.id   AF-A0A7C6I3E8-F1
#
_cell.length_a   1.000
_cell.length_b   1.000
_cell.length_c   1.000
_cell.angle_alpha   90.00
_cell.angle_beta   90.00
_cell.angle_gamma   90.00
#
_symmetry.space_group_name_H-M   'P 1'
#
loop_
_entity.id
_entity.type
_entity.pdbx_description
1 polymer ?
#
loop_
_entity_poly.entity_id
_entity_poly.type
_entity_poly.pdbx_seq_one_letter_code
_entity_poly.pdbx_strand_id
1 'polypeptide(L)' 'MLKTFQLETVTCPSCIAKIENMLKKTNGVNKAEVLFNSSRVKVDFDDNVINADEIKNKINALGYKVIA' A
#
# COMPACT_ATOMS: atom_id res chain seq x y z
N MET A 1 -11.57 5.64 4.69
CA MET A 1 -12.10 4.64 3.74
C MET A 1 -11.11 3.50 3.65
N LEU A 2 -11.52 2.27 3.98
CA LEU A 2 -10.63 1.11 3.98
C LEU A 2 -10.63 0.40 2.62
N LYS A 3 -9.46 0.20 2.03
CA LYS A 3 -9.28 -0.55 0.78
C LYS A 3 -8.15 -1.56 0.91
N THR A 4 -8.29 -2.68 0.20
CA THR A 4 -7.25 -3.72 0.13
C THR A 4 -6.69 -3.76 -1.28
N PHE A 5 -5.37 -3.75 -1.39
CA PHE A 5 -4.62 -3.89 -2.63
C PHE A 5 -3.89 -5.24 -2.62
N GLN A 6 -3.92 -5.95 -3.74
CA GLN A 6 -3.13 -7.16 -3.93
C GLN A 6 -1.82 -6.79 -4.61
N LEU A 7 -0.70 -7.16 -3.99
CA LEU A 7 0.64 -7.02 -4.58
C LEU A 7 0.99 -8.28 -5.37
N GLU A 8 1.88 -8.11 -6.35
CA GLU A 8 2.65 -9.23 -6.90
C GLU A 8 3.46 -9.93 -5.80
N THR A 9 3.87 -11.18 -6.03
CA THR A 9 4.56 -12.01 -5.02
C THR A 9 5.78 -11.30 -4.44
N VAL A 10 5.62 -10.73 -3.24
CA VAL A 10 6.74 -10.13 -2.50
C VAL A 10 7.44 -11.25 -1.76
N THR A 11 8.71 -11.49 -2.05
CA THR A 11 9.49 -12.59 -1.44
C THR A 11 10.39 -12.14 -0.29
N CYS A 12 10.49 -10.82 -0.04
CA CYS A 12 11.39 -10.27 0.97
C CYS A 12 10.64 -9.50 2.07
N PRO A 13 10.72 -9.91 3.35
CA PRO A 13 10.09 -9.18 4.46
C PRO A 13 10.56 -7.73 4.61
N SER A 14 11.84 -7.45 4.30
CA SER A 14 12.42 -6.11 4.41
C SER A 14 11.84 -5.11 3.39
N CYS A 15 11.39 -5.60 2.24
CA CYS A 15 10.74 -4.84 1.18
C CYS A 15 9.38 -4.29 1.61
N ILE A 16 8.65 -5.07 2.42
CA ILE A 16 7.29 -4.74 2.86
C ILE A 16 7.27 -3.61 3.89
N ALA A 17 8.21 -3.63 4.83
CA ALA A 17 8.32 -2.57 5.82
C ALA A 17 8.52 -1.18 5.16
N LYS A 18 9.17 -1.13 3.99
CA LYS A 18 9.31 0.12 3.21
C LYS A 18 7.97 0.61 2.67
N ILE A 19 7.14 -0.29 2.13
CA ILE A 19 5.81 0.06 1.60
C ILE A 19 4.93 0.61 2.73
N GLU A 20 4.87 -0.10 3.86
CA GLU A 20 4.06 0.32 5.00
C GLU A 20 4.48 1.69 5.54
N ASN A 21 5.80 1.92 5.70
CA ASN A 21 6.32 3.20 6.16
C ASN A 21 6.06 4.34 5.17
N MET A 22 6.11 4.08 3.87
CA MET A 22 5.79 5.09 2.85
C MET A 22 4.31 5.44 2.87
N LEU A 23 3.42 4.44 2.97
CA LEU A 23 1.98 4.64 3.05
C LEU A 23 1.60 5.40 4.32
N LYS A 24 2.18 5.05 5.48
CA LYS A 24 1.98 5.80 6.74
C LYS A 24 2.42 7.26 6.67
N LYS A 25 3.40 7.59 5.82
CA LYS A 25 3.88 8.96 5.59
C LYS A 25 3.11 9.68 4.47
N THR A 26 2.19 9.00 3.80
CA THR A 26 1.44 9.59 2.70
C THR A 26 0.29 10.41 3.25
N ASN A 27 0.19 11.66 2.81
CA ASN A 27 -0.90 12.55 3.21
C ASN A 27 -2.25 11.95 2.80
N GLY A 28 -3.23 12.01 3.70
CA GLY A 28 -4.53 11.37 3.51
C GLY A 28 -4.59 9.89 3.88
N VAL A 29 -3.48 9.23 4.22
CA VAL A 29 -3.50 7.86 4.76
C VAL A 29 -3.58 7.90 6.29
N ASN A 30 -4.66 7.34 6.83
CA ASN A 30 -4.89 7.23 8.28
C ASN A 30 -4.20 5.99 8.85
N LYS A 31 -4.26 4.87 8.13
CA LYS A 31 -3.69 3.59 8.56
C LYS A 31 -3.23 2.78 7.35
N ALA A 32 -2.10 2.10 7.48
CA ALA A 32 -1.63 1.14 6.48
C ALA A 32 -1.12 -0.11 7.19
N GLU A 33 -1.46 -1.27 6.65
CA GLU A 33 -1.11 -2.59 7.18
C GLU A 33 -0.80 -3.53 6.01
N VAL A 34 0.37 -4.17 6.04
CA VAL A 34 0.80 -5.08 4.97
C VAL A 34 0.74 -6.53 5.46
N LEU A 35 -0.10 -7.32 4.82
CA LEU A 35 -0.33 -8.74 5.08
C LEU A 35 0.57 -9.60 4.18
N PHE A 36 1.84 -9.74 4.57
CA PHE A 36 2.86 -10.52 3.84
C PHE A 36 2.38 -11.93 3.47
N ASN A 37 1.79 -12.65 4.43
CA ASN A 37 1.30 -14.02 4.23
C ASN A 37 0.30 -14.16 3.06
N SER A 38 -0.38 -13.07 2.70
CA SER A 38 -1.37 -13.04 1.62
C SER A 38 -0.99 -12.11 0.45
N SER A 39 0.21 -11.48 0.51
CA SER A 39 0.64 -10.42 -0.41
C SER A 39 -0.41 -9.31 -0.59
N ARG A 40 -1.09 -8.92 0.50
CA ARG A 40 -2.13 -7.87 0.49
C ARG A 40 -1.71 -6.67 1.31
N VAL A 41 -2.18 -5.50 0.94
CA VAL A 41 -2.00 -4.25 1.70
C VAL A 41 -3.37 -3.66 2.00
N LYS A 42 -3.69 -3.50 3.27
CA LYS A 42 -4.86 -2.75 3.72
C LYS A 42 -4.46 -1.31 3.99
N VAL A 43 -5.16 -0.38 3.36
CA VAL A 43 -4.94 1.05 3.54
C VAL A 43 -6.27 1.70 3.88
N ASP A 44 -6.31 2.40 5.01
CA ASP A 44 -7.36 3.31 5.37
C ASP A 44 -6.92 4.73 5.00
N PHE A 45 -7.64 5.35 4.09
CA PHE A 45 -7.32 6.67 3.57
C PHE A 45 -8.57 7.55 3.42
N ASP A 46 -8.39 8.86 3.42
CA ASP A 46 -9.43 9.84 3.15
C ASP A 46 -9.53 10.09 1.64
N ASP A 47 -10.67 9.76 1.04
CA ASP A 47 -10.88 9.89 -0.41
C ASP A 47 -10.99 11.35 -0.88
N ASN A 48 -11.17 12.29 0.05
CA ASN A 48 -11.14 13.73 -0.23
C ASN A 48 -9.72 14.26 -0.37
N VAL A 49 -8.72 13.53 0.13
CA VAL A 49 -7.30 13.94 0.14
C VAL A 49 -6.47 13.12 -0.84
N ILE A 50 -6.73 11.81 -0.93
CA ILE A 50 -6.00 10.89 -1.80
C ILE A 50 -6.92 9.81 -2.34
N ASN A 51 -6.75 9.43 -3.60
CA ASN A 51 -7.52 8.34 -4.18
C ASN A 51 -6.75 7.01 -4.23
N ALA A 52 -7.48 5.93 -4.50
CA ALA A 52 -6.92 4.58 -4.57
C ALA A 52 -5.85 4.44 -5.68
N ASP A 53 -5.97 5.18 -6.78
CA ASP A 53 -5.02 5.10 -7.90
C ASP A 53 -3.70 5.80 -7.58
N GLU A 54 -3.72 6.90 -6.82
CA GLU A 54 -2.53 7.54 -6.28
C GLU A 54 -1.79 6.63 -5.31
N ILE A 55 -2.52 5.91 -4.46
CA ILE A 55 -1.93 4.90 -3.56
C ILE A 55 -1.27 3.79 -4.38
N LYS A 56 -1.95 3.27 -5.41
CA LYS A 56 -1.37 2.29 -6.35
C LYS A 56 -0.10 2.81 -7.01
N ASN A 57 -0.12 4.06 -7.50
CA ASN A 57 1.03 4.68 -8.15
C ASN A 57 2.22 4.85 -7.20
N LYS A 58 1.99 5.21 -5.94
CA LYS A 58 3.05 5.30 -4.93
C LYS A 58 3.67 3.93 -4.65
N ILE A 59 2.87 2.86 -4.59
CA ILE A 59 3.36 1.50 -4.42
C ILE A 59 4.18 1.06 -5.66
N ASN A 60 3.67 1.33 -6.86
CA ASN A 60 4.38 1.07 -8.12
C ASN A 60 5.71 1.84 -8.21
N ALA A 61 5.76 3.08 -7.73
CA ALA A 61 6.98 3.90 -7.71
C ALA A 61 8.07 3.34 -6.79
N LEU A 62 7.72 2.53 -5.79
CA LEU A 62 8.67 1.77 -4.98
C LEU A 62 9.17 0.49 -5.65
N GLY A 63 8.65 0.16 -6.84
CA GLY A 63 8.99 -1.05 -7.60
C GLY A 63 8.13 -2.27 -7.27
N TYR A 64 6.98 -2.10 -6.62
CA TYR A 64 6.03 -3.19 -6.37
C TYR A 64 4.77 -3.01 -7.19
N LYS A 65 4.41 -4.01 -7.98
CA LYS A 65 3.22 -3.96 -8.81
C LYS A 65 1.98 -4.33 -8.02
N VAL A 66 0.98 -3.45 -8.06
CA VAL A 66 -0.37 -3.77 -7.58
C VAL A 66 -1.16 -4.47 -8.69
N ILE A 67 -1.64 -5.68 -8.43
CA ILE A 67 -2.36 -6.51 -9.41
C ILE A 67 -3.89 -6.45 -9.26
N ALA A 68 -4.40 -6.04 -8.08
CA ALA A 68 -5.83 -5.80 -7.84
C ALA A 68 -6.04 -4.68 -6.83
#